data_AF-A0A1X0WAE5-F1
#
_entry.id   AF-A0A1X0WAE5-F1
#
_cell.length_a   1.000
_cell.length_b   1.000
_cell.length_c   1.000
_cell.angle_alpha   90.00
_cell.angle_beta   90.00
_cell.angle_gamma   90.00
#
_symmetry.space_group_name_H-M   'P 1'
#
loop_
_entity.id
_entity.type
_entity.pdbx_description
1 polymer ?
#
loop_
_entity_poly.entity_id
_entity_poly.type
_entity_poly.pdbx_seq_one_letter_code
_entity_poly.pdbx_strand_id
1 'polypeptide(L)'
;MAGQYSPQEIADTLNRTKAALMAFASRNGIYFSRGPNNQHTQASVNEVVRLKGEGKSYRQIVAITGIPISTCAYWCRRQHEAKLVSTR
;
A
#
# COMPACT_ATOMS: atom_id res chain seq x y z
N MET A 1 7.48 -0.11 23.25
CA MET A 1 7.31 -0.50 21.82
C MET A 1 5.93 -1.10 21.66
N ALA A 2 4.94 -0.34 21.18
CA ALA A 2 3.63 -0.90 20.85
C ALA A 2 3.75 -1.62 19.50
N GLY A 3 4.04 -2.92 19.54
CA GLY A 3 3.96 -3.76 18.34
C GLY A 3 2.54 -3.70 17.79
N GLN A 4 2.39 -3.26 16.55
CA GLN A 4 1.08 -3.26 15.90
C GLN A 4 0.70 -4.72 15.59
N TYR A 5 -0.02 -5.36 16.50
CA TYR A 5 -0.60 -6.68 16.24
C TYR A 5 -1.65 -6.54 15.14
N SER A 6 -1.56 -7.38 14.12
CA SER A 6 -2.59 -7.48 13.09
C SER A 6 -3.89 -8.01 13.71
N PRO A 7 -5.07 -7.70 13.13
CA PRO A 7 -6.34 -8.25 13.59
C PRO A 7 -6.38 -9.79 13.58
N GLN A 8 -5.53 -10.45 12.78
CA GLN A 8 -5.43 -11.91 12.78
C GLN A 8 -4.68 -12.40 14.02
N GLU A 9 -3.53 -11.82 14.35
CA GLU A 9 -2.73 -12.20 15.52
C GLU A 9 -3.49 -11.98 16.84
N ILE A 10 -4.29 -10.90 16.91
CA ILE A 10 -5.16 -10.64 18.07
C ILE A 10 -6.25 -11.72 18.16
N ALA A 11 -6.81 -12.14 17.03
CA ALA A 11 -7.84 -13.18 17.01
C ALA A 11 -7.27 -14.53 17.44
N ASP A 12 -6.08 -14.87 16.95
CA ASP A 12 -5.36 -16.11 17.29
C ASP A 12 -5.00 -16.14 18.78
N THR A 13 -4.51 -15.01 19.33
CA THR A 13 -4.23 -14.87 20.77
C THR A 13 -5.48 -15.05 21.64
N LEU A 14 -6.63 -14.59 21.15
CA LEU A 14 -7.92 -14.70 21.85
C LEU A 14 -8.63 -16.04 21.58
N ASN A 15 -8.03 -16.94 20.80
CA ASN A 15 -8.64 -18.17 20.30
C ASN A 15 -10.03 -17.92 19.68
N ARG A 16 -10.14 -16.86 18.89
CA ARG A 16 -11.36 -16.43 18.20
C ARG A 16 -11.10 -16.35 16.70
N THR A 17 -12.16 -16.41 15.90
CA THR A 17 -12.03 -16.09 14.49
C THR A 17 -11.86 -14.59 14.30
N LYS A 18 -11.07 -14.18 13.30
CA LYS A 18 -10.94 -12.78 12.89
C LYS A 18 -12.30 -12.12 12.65
N ALA A 19 -13.26 -12.84 12.08
CA ALA A 19 -14.62 -12.35 11.87
C ALA A 19 -15.32 -12.00 13.20
N ALA A 20 -15.22 -12.87 14.22
CA ALA A 20 -15.80 -12.62 15.53
C ALA A 20 -15.13 -11.42 16.22
N LEU A 21 -13.81 -11.30 16.11
CA LEU A 21 -13.06 -10.15 16.63
C LEU A 21 -13.50 -8.84 15.96
N MET A 22 -13.61 -8.83 14.62
CA MET A 22 -14.04 -7.65 13.86
C MET A 22 -15.48 -7.24 14.19
N ALA A 23 -16.38 -8.22 14.37
CA ALA A 23 -17.75 -7.97 14.78
C ALA A 23 -17.82 -7.38 16.20
N PHE A 24 -17.02 -7.90 17.13
CA PHE A 24 -16.90 -7.35 18.48
C PHE A 24 -16.36 -5.93 18.46
N ALA A 25 -15.30 -5.67 17.69
CA ALA A 25 -14.70 -4.35 17.57
C ALA A 25 -15.69 -3.33 16.99
N SER A 26 -16.44 -3.69 15.94
CA SER A 26 -17.47 -2.84 15.36
C SER A 26 -18.61 -2.50 16.33
N ARG A 27 -19.00 -3.44 17.20
CA ARG A 27 -20.06 -3.22 18.21
C ARG A 27 -19.61 -2.31 19.35
N ASN A 28 -18.31 -2.30 19.64
CA ASN A 28 -17.72 -1.52 20.74
C ASN A 28 -17.00 -0.25 20.28
N GLY A 29 -17.14 0.14 19.01
CA GLY A 29 -16.49 1.33 18.44
C GLY A 29 -14.96 1.25 18.41
N ILE A 30 -14.39 0.04 18.42
CA ILE A 30 -12.95 -0.19 18.34
C ILE A 30 -12.56 -0.27 16.87
N TYR A 31 -11.66 0.61 16.45
CA TYR A 31 -11.13 0.63 15.09
C TYR A 31 -9.73 0.05 15.07
N PHE A 32 -9.54 -1.03 14.31
CA PHE A 32 -8.19 -1.45 13.95
C PHE A 32 -7.62 -0.42 12.98
N SER A 33 -6.43 0.11 13.29
CA SER A 33 -5.66 0.86 12.31
C SER A 33 -5.48 -0.05 11.10
N ARG A 34 -6.20 0.24 10.02
CA ARG A 34 -5.90 -0.36 8.73
C ARG A 34 -4.53 0.19 8.40
N GLY A 35 -3.49 -0.62 8.61
CA GLY A 35 -2.19 -0.36 8.02
C GLY A 35 -2.41 0.03 6.55
N PRO A 36 -1.54 0.86 5.96
CA PRO A 36 -1.73 1.29 4.59
C PRO A 36 -2.04 0.06 3.74
N ASN A 37 -3.12 0.11 2.97
CA ASN A 37 -3.48 -0.91 1.97
C ASN A 37 -2.43 -0.86 0.84
N ASN A 38 -1.16 -1.11 1.17
CA ASN A 38 -0.06 -1.21 0.23
C ASN A 38 -0.24 -2.55 -0.48
N GLN A 39 -1.24 -2.61 -1.37
CA GLN A 39 -1.36 -3.65 -2.40
C GLN A 39 -0.11 -3.69 -3.29
N HIS A 40 0.71 -2.63 -3.24
CA HIS A 40 1.95 -2.51 -3.97
C HIS A 40 3.10 -2.21 -3.02
N THR A 41 4.17 -2.98 -3.15
CA THR A 41 5.41 -2.78 -2.37
C THR A 41 6.18 -1.58 -2.90
N GLN A 42 7.07 -1.01 -2.08
CA GLN A 42 7.96 0.06 -2.53
C GLN A 42 8.81 -0.37 -3.74
N ALA A 43 9.12 -1.67 -3.85
CA ALA A 43 9.79 -2.23 -5.02
C ALA A 43 8.95 -2.06 -6.30
N SER A 44 7.63 -2.30 -6.25
CA SER A 44 6.73 -2.06 -7.37
C SER A 44 6.69 -0.60 -7.80
N VAL A 45 6.72 0.33 -6.83
CA VAL A 45 6.78 1.78 -7.11
C VAL A 45 8.08 2.14 -7.82
N ASN A 46 9.21 1.65 -7.32
CA ASN A 46 10.53 1.92 -7.90
C ASN A 46 10.63 1.36 -9.32
N GLU A 47 10.10 0.16 -9.56
CA GLU A 47 10.11 -0.47 -10.89
C GLU A 47 9.31 0.33 -11.91
N VAL A 48 8.10 0.80 -11.56
CA VAL A 48 7.31 1.67 -12.44
C VAL A 48 8.05 2.96 -12.80
N VAL A 49 8.70 3.59 -11.82
CA VAL A 49 9.44 4.83 -12.01
C VAL A 49 10.69 4.60 -12.87
N ARG A 50 11.38 3.48 -12.67
CA ARG A 50 12.54 3.05 -13.47
C ARG A 50 12.14 2.85 -14.93
N LEU A 51 11.11 2.05 -15.19
CA LEU A 51 10.58 1.80 -16.53
C LEU A 51 10.10 3.10 -17.21
N LYS A 52 9.56 4.04 -16.43
CA LYS A 52 9.19 5.36 -16.96
C LYS A 52 10.41 6.21 -17.32
N GLY A 53 11.47 6.16 -16.52
CA GLY A 53 12.76 6.80 -16.80
C GLY A 53 13.46 6.26 -18.05
N GLU A 54 13.24 4.99 -18.40
CA GLU A 54 13.69 4.38 -19.66
C GLU A 54 12.89 4.85 -20.89
N GLY A 55 11.87 5.70 -20.71
CA GLY A 55 11.06 6.22 -21.81
C GLY A 55 9.88 5.33 -22.21
N LYS A 56 9.57 4.25 -21.47
CA LYS A 56 8.41 3.41 -21.77
C LYS A 56 7.09 4.17 -21.58
N SER A 57 6.12 3.85 -22.42
CA SER A 57 4.75 4.36 -22.28
C SER A 57 4.04 3.69 -21.10
N TYR A 58 3.06 4.37 -20.49
CA TYR A 58 2.30 3.77 -19.38
C TYR A 58 1.60 2.47 -19.78
N ARG A 59 1.15 2.34 -21.05
CA ARG A 59 0.58 1.08 -21.56
C ARG A 59 1.58 -0.07 -21.52
N GLN A 60 2.83 0.17 -21.91
CA GLN A 60 3.89 -0.83 -21.83
C GLN A 60 4.25 -1.18 -20.39
N ILE A 61 4.26 -0.18 -19.50
CA ILE A 61 4.52 -0.41 -18.07
C ILE A 61 3.44 -1.30 -17.47
N VAL A 62 2.16 -1.04 -17.76
CA VAL A 62 1.05 -1.88 -17.29
C VAL A 62 1.19 -3.31 -17.81
N ALA A 63 1.60 -3.49 -19.06
CA ALA A 63 1.81 -4.83 -19.63
C ALA A 63 2.95 -5.60 -18.92
N ILE A 64 3.94 -4.90 -18.37
CA ILE A 64 5.08 -5.49 -17.66
C ILE A 64 4.76 -5.75 -16.18
N THR A 65 4.13 -4.78 -15.51
CA THR A 65 3.96 -4.79 -14.05
C THR A 65 2.58 -5.24 -13.60
N GLY A 66 1.59 -5.26 -14.50
CA GLY A 66 0.18 -5.50 -14.17
C GLY A 66 -0.48 -4.34 -13.41
N ILE A 67 0.22 -3.22 -13.21
CA ILE A 67 -0.25 -2.11 -12.38
C ILE A 67 -1.08 -1.15 -13.24
N PRO A 68 -2.28 -0.73 -12.80
CA PRO A 68 -3.14 0.16 -13.57
C PRO A 68 -2.46 1.49 -13.95
N ILE A 69 -2.83 2.03 -15.11
CA ILE A 69 -2.28 3.29 -15.65
C ILE A 69 -2.41 4.43 -14.64
N SER A 70 -3.56 4.56 -13.99
CA SER A 70 -3.83 5.59 -12.98
C SER A 70 -2.86 5.52 -11.82
N THR A 71 -2.58 4.31 -11.31
CA THR A 71 -1.62 4.05 -10.25
C THR A 71 -0.20 4.40 -10.70
N CYS A 72 0.19 3.98 -11.91
CA CYS A 72 1.51 4.28 -12.47
C CYS A 72 1.75 5.79 -12.63
N ALA A 73 0.75 6.52 -13.16
CA ALA A 73 0.83 7.96 -13.34
C ALA A 73 0.91 8.70 -12.00
N TYR A 74 0.13 8.27 -11.00
CA TYR A 74 0.17 8.83 -9.65
C TYR A 74 1.56 8.69 -9.02
N TRP A 75 2.19 7.51 -9.09
CA TRP A 75 3.52 7.29 -8.53
C TRP A 75 4.62 8.11 -9.23
N CYS A 76 4.56 8.20 -10.56
CA CYS A 76 5.52 9.00 -11.32
C CYS A 76 5.41 10.49 -10.97
N ARG A 77 4.18 11.01 -10.83
CA ARG A 77 3.95 12.41 -10.41
C ARG A 77 4.50 12.67 -9.01
N ARG A 78 4.20 11.79 -8.05
CA ARG A 78 4.62 11.94 -6.65
C ARG A 78 6.15 11.93 -6.48
N GLN A 79 6.85 11.14 -7.29
CA GLN A 79 8.32 11.12 -7.30
C GLN A 79 8.93 12.39 -7.90
N HIS A 80 8.29 12.97 -8.93
CA HIS A 80 8.72 14.24 -9.50
C HIS A 80 8.58 15.38 -8.48
N GLU A 81 7.46 15.42 -7.75
CA GLU A 81 7.22 16.36 -6.65
C GLU A 81 8.24 16.19 -5.51
N ALA A 82 8.55 14.95 -5.13
CA ALA A 82 9.54 14.65 -4.08
C ALA A 82 10.96 15.14 -4.45
N LYS A 83 11.37 15.01 -5.72
CA LYS A 83 12.66 15.53 -6.20
C LYS A 83 12.74 17.06 -6.16
N LEU A 84 11.63 17.75 -6.48
CA LEU A 84 11.56 19.21 -6.43
C LEU A 84 11.64 19.75 -4.99
N VAL A 85 11.03 19.04 -4.02
CA VAL A 85 11.06 19.43 -2.60
C VAL A 85 12.42 19.19 -1.96
N SER A 86 13.16 18.16 -2.40
CA SER A 86 14.50 17.83 -1.86
C SER A 86 15.62 18.79 -2.31
N THR A 87 15.33 19.75 -3.20
CA THR A 87 16.31 20.72 -3.72
C THR A 87 16.13 22.12 -3.10
N ARG A 88 15.39 22.22 -1.98
CA ARG A 88 15.20 23.45 -1.20
C ARG A 88 15.84 23.35 0.17
#